data_AF-A0A4Z2EDY3-F1
#
_entry.id   AF-A0A4Z2EDY3-F1
#
_cell.length_a   1.000
_cell.length_b   1.000
_cell.length_c   1.000
_cell.angle_alpha   90.00
_cell.angle_beta   90.00
_cell.angle_gamma   90.00
#
_symmetry.space_group_name_H-M   'P 1'
#
loop_
_entity.id
_entity.type
_entity.pdbx_description
1 polymer ?
#
loop_
_entity_poly.entity_id
_entity_poly.type
_entity_poly.pdbx_seq_one_letter_code
_entity_poly.pdbx_strand_id
1 'polypeptide(L)'
;MIGVLTNDGQKLFDAVLFGSFVVSCPVLFIVCIVYSCYILGYTALTGVGVYLIFIPIQLGLAKLINTYRWKTILITDSRVRTMNEILNSVKLIKMYAWEDSFEKKIADFRKNERKELQKVSYVQNTNSSTTSIIPTIATVLTFIVHTLLGLKLSTSEAFTTIAIFNSMRFCLALMPMSAKVLAEAAVSLKRLRVNSSLCPANGIHYYSQSNMI
;
A
#
# COMPACT_ATOMS: atom_id res chain seq x y z
N MET A 1 22.16 -13.54 5.44
CA MET A 1 21.23 -14.63 5.81
C MET A 1 20.22 -14.19 6.86
N ILE A 2 20.65 -13.63 8.00
CA ILE A 2 19.76 -13.18 9.09
C ILE A 2 18.75 -12.12 8.65
N GLY A 3 19.20 -11.05 7.97
CA GLY A 3 18.30 -9.98 7.50
C GLY A 3 17.25 -10.43 6.47
N VAL A 4 17.55 -11.46 5.67
CA VAL A 4 16.59 -12.05 4.72
C VAL A 4 15.54 -12.85 5.49
N LEU A 5 15.97 -13.66 6.48
CA LEU A 5 15.07 -14.48 7.29
C LEU A 5 14.13 -13.62 8.16
N THR A 6 14.65 -12.57 8.78
CA THR A 6 13.84 -11.63 9.60
C THR A 6 12.84 -10.85 8.74
N ASN A 7 13.29 -10.31 7.60
CA ASN A 7 12.41 -9.53 6.71
C ASN A 7 11.35 -10.41 6.03
N ASP A 8 11.72 -11.61 5.55
CA ASP A 8 10.77 -12.53 4.92
C ASP A 8 9.80 -13.13 5.95
N GLY A 9 10.26 -13.41 7.18
CA GLY A 9 9.41 -13.83 8.29
C GLY A 9 8.34 -12.79 8.65
N GLN A 10 8.73 -11.51 8.73
CA GLN A 10 7.79 -10.41 8.99
C GLN A 10 6.74 -10.28 7.88
N LYS A 11 7.15 -10.40 6.61
CA LYS A 11 6.21 -10.34 5.46
C LYS A 11 5.22 -11.49 5.44
N LEU A 12 5.66 -12.69 5.85
CA LEU A 12 4.77 -13.83 5.97
C LEU A 12 3.79 -13.66 7.12
N PHE A 13 4.24 -13.14 8.27
CA PHE A 13 3.38 -12.82 9.40
C PHE A 13 2.31 -11.80 9.02
N ASP A 14 2.70 -10.70 8.37
CA ASP A 14 1.76 -9.69 7.87
C ASP A 14 0.77 -10.30 6.86
N ALA A 15 1.20 -11.23 6.01
CA ALA A 15 0.30 -11.89 5.05
C ALA A 15 -0.70 -12.84 5.69
N VAL A 16 -0.35 -13.50 6.79
CA VAL A 16 -1.33 -14.32 7.55
C VAL A 16 -2.37 -13.42 8.22
N LEU A 17 -1.94 -12.28 8.79
CA LEU A 17 -2.85 -11.31 9.41
C LEU A 17 -3.78 -10.64 8.39
N PHE A 18 -3.23 -10.20 7.26
CA PHE A 18 -3.99 -9.43 6.26
C PHE A 18 -4.63 -10.28 5.16
N GLY A 19 -4.23 -11.56 5.03
CA GLY A 19 -4.68 -12.46 3.97
C GLY A 19 -6.19 -12.68 3.98
N SER A 20 -6.78 -12.84 5.16
CA SER A 20 -8.24 -13.01 5.30
C SER A 20 -9.02 -11.81 4.75
N PHE A 21 -8.49 -10.59 4.89
CA PHE A 21 -9.16 -9.40 4.36
C PHE A 21 -9.24 -9.37 2.84
N VAL A 22 -8.33 -10.04 2.12
CA VAL A 22 -8.39 -10.12 0.65
C VAL A 22 -9.69 -10.78 0.17
N VAL A 23 -10.15 -11.81 0.89
CA VAL A 23 -11.41 -12.50 0.60
C VAL A 23 -12.58 -11.79 1.27
N SER A 24 -12.42 -11.31 2.51
CA SER A 24 -13.51 -10.66 3.24
C SER A 24 -13.91 -9.31 2.68
N CYS A 25 -12.99 -8.50 2.14
CA CYS A 25 -13.31 -7.18 1.57
C CYS A 25 -14.32 -7.23 0.40
N PRO A 26 -14.13 -8.05 -0.65
CA PRO A 26 -15.11 -8.15 -1.74
C PRO A 26 -16.44 -8.74 -1.28
N VAL A 27 -16.43 -9.72 -0.37
CA VAL A 27 -17.66 -10.28 0.22
C VAL A 27 -18.44 -9.20 0.97
N LEU A 28 -17.76 -8.41 1.81
CA LEU A 28 -18.39 -7.34 2.58
C LEU A 28 -18.93 -6.23 1.66
N PHE A 29 -18.21 -5.90 0.58
CA PHE A 29 -18.67 -4.93 -0.43
C PHE A 29 -19.97 -5.38 -1.09
N ILE A 30 -20.08 -6.66 -1.49
CA ILE A 30 -21.30 -7.23 -2.08
C ILE A 30 -22.45 -7.21 -1.06
N VAL A 31 -22.19 -7.61 0.18
CA VAL A 31 -23.20 -7.60 1.26
C VAL A 31 -23.71 -6.18 1.51
N CYS A 32 -22.83 -5.17 1.55
CA CYS A 32 -23.22 -3.77 1.69
C CYS A 32 -24.12 -3.30 0.54
N ILE A 33 -23.83 -3.69 -0.70
CA ILE A 33 -24.66 -3.35 -1.87
C ILE A 33 -26.05 -3.99 -1.74
N VAL A 34 -26.11 -5.31 -1.47
CA VAL A 34 -27.38 -6.03 -1.35
C VAL A 34 -28.23 -5.45 -0.22
N TYR A 35 -27.62 -5.19 0.93
CA TYR A 35 -28.32 -4.64 2.08
C TYR A 35 -28.78 -3.20 1.85
N SER A 36 -27.98 -2.37 1.16
CA SER A 36 -28.39 -1.02 0.78
C SER A 36 -29.59 -1.04 -0.18
N CYS A 37 -29.62 -1.96 -1.14
CA CYS A 37 -30.78 -2.17 -2.03
C CYS A 37 -32.02 -2.68 -1.30
N TYR A 38 -31.86 -3.47 -0.23
CA TYR A 38 -32.99 -3.93 0.58
C TYR A 38 -33.66 -2.80 1.36
N ILE A 39 -32.89 -1.86 1.91
CA ILE A 39 -33.43 -0.75 2.72
C ILE A 39 -34.01 0.36 1.82
N LEU A 40 -33.25 0.82 0.83
CA LEU A 40 -33.63 2.00 0.03
C LEU A 40 -34.26 1.64 -1.32
N GLY A 41 -34.29 0.36 -1.70
CA GLY A 41 -34.74 -0.07 -3.02
C GLY A 41 -33.79 0.41 -4.12
N TYR A 42 -34.35 0.90 -5.22
CA TYR A 42 -33.57 1.29 -6.39
C TYR A 42 -32.74 2.56 -6.19
N THR A 43 -33.07 3.42 -5.22
CA THR A 43 -32.32 4.67 -5.01
C THR A 43 -30.92 4.42 -4.44
N ALA A 44 -30.70 3.28 -3.80
CA ALA A 44 -29.39 2.84 -3.33
C ALA A 44 -28.37 2.71 -4.48
N LEU A 45 -28.82 2.38 -5.69
CA LEU A 45 -27.97 2.25 -6.87
C LEU A 45 -27.25 3.56 -7.22
N THR A 46 -27.82 4.73 -6.87
CA THR A 46 -27.13 6.01 -7.08
C THR A 46 -25.86 6.10 -6.23
N GLY A 47 -25.94 5.74 -4.95
CA GLY A 47 -24.79 5.68 -4.06
C GLY A 47 -23.75 4.66 -4.53
N VAL A 48 -24.19 3.47 -4.94
CA VAL A 48 -23.31 2.45 -5.52
C VAL A 48 -22.63 2.95 -6.80
N GLY A 49 -23.34 3.68 -7.66
CA GLY A 49 -22.80 4.31 -8.87
C GLY A 49 -21.68 5.31 -8.56
N VAL A 50 -21.84 6.11 -7.51
CA VAL A 50 -20.77 7.00 -7.01
C VAL A 50 -19.53 6.20 -6.65
N TYR A 51 -19.69 5.12 -5.87
CA TYR A 51 -18.57 4.25 -5.53
C TYR A 51 -17.89 3.61 -6.74
N LEU A 52 -18.66 3.16 -7.73
CA LEU A 52 -18.12 2.60 -8.98
C LEU A 52 -17.29 3.62 -9.78
N ILE A 53 -17.63 4.90 -9.73
CA ILE A 53 -16.85 5.98 -10.36
C ILE A 53 -15.59 6.31 -9.56
N PHE A 54 -15.68 6.30 -8.23
CA PHE A 54 -14.52 6.61 -7.38
C PHE A 54 -13.48 5.50 -7.32
N ILE A 55 -13.86 4.22 -7.45
CA ILE A 55 -12.93 3.09 -7.50
C ILE A 55 -11.80 3.27 -8.54
N PRO A 56 -12.08 3.51 -9.84
CA PRO A 56 -11.02 3.68 -10.85
C PRO A 56 -10.17 4.93 -10.60
N ILE A 57 -10.77 6.01 -10.06
CA ILE A 57 -10.02 7.21 -9.66
C ILE A 57 -9.01 6.87 -8.56
N GLN A 58 -9.44 6.13 -7.54
CA GLN A 58 -8.59 5.71 -6.43
C GLN A 58 -7.46 4.77 -6.89
N LEU A 59 -7.76 3.83 -7.80
CA LEU A 59 -6.76 2.96 -8.41
C LEU A 59 -5.75 3.75 -9.27
N GLY A 60 -6.22 4.77 -10.00
CA GLY A 60 -5.36 5.69 -10.75
C GLY A 60 -4.40 6.47 -9.84
N LEU A 61 -4.92 7.05 -8.76
CA LEU A 61 -4.12 7.73 -7.74
C LEU A 61 -3.10 6.78 -7.09
N ALA A 62 -3.51 5.56 -6.75
CA ALA A 62 -2.63 4.54 -6.18
C ALA A 62 -1.47 4.18 -7.13
N LYS A 63 -1.75 4.00 -8.42
CA LYS A 63 -0.71 3.79 -9.46
C LYS A 63 0.24 4.98 -9.55
N LEU A 64 -0.29 6.21 -9.50
CA LEU A 64 0.52 7.42 -9.55
C LEU A 64 1.45 7.55 -8.34
N ILE A 65 0.94 7.28 -7.13
CA ILE A 65 1.73 7.21 -5.90
C ILE A 65 2.87 6.22 -6.06
N ASN A 66 2.57 5.00 -6.56
CA ASN A 66 3.58 3.98 -6.76
C ASN A 66 4.67 4.45 -7.74
N THR A 67 4.31 5.04 -8.87
CA THR A 67 5.26 5.56 -9.86
C THR A 67 6.21 6.61 -9.28
N TYR A 68 5.70 7.59 -8.52
CA TYR A 68 6.56 8.59 -7.87
C TYR A 68 7.41 7.98 -6.75
N ARG A 69 6.88 6.99 -6.03
CA ARG A 69 7.62 6.27 -5.00
C ARG A 69 8.78 5.47 -5.59
N TRP A 70 8.58 4.83 -6.74
CA TRP A 70 9.64 4.16 -7.49
C TRP A 70 10.74 5.13 -7.92
N LYS A 71 10.40 6.30 -8.46
CA LYS A 71 11.38 7.35 -8.80
C LYS A 71 12.20 7.79 -7.59
N THR A 72 11.52 7.97 -6.45
CA THR A 72 12.17 8.34 -5.19
C THR A 72 13.18 7.29 -4.74
N ILE A 73 12.83 6.00 -4.84
CA ILE A 73 13.74 4.89 -4.49
C ILE A 73 14.99 4.92 -5.37
N LEU A 74 14.86 5.12 -6.69
CA LEU A 74 16.00 5.20 -7.60
C LEU A 74 16.96 6.35 -7.27
N ILE A 75 16.42 7.53 -6.92
CA ILE A 75 17.24 8.68 -6.51
C ILE A 75 17.95 8.38 -5.18
N THR A 76 17.24 7.76 -4.24
CA THR A 76 17.78 7.39 -2.93
C THR A 76 18.93 6.39 -3.08
N ASP A 77 18.77 5.36 -3.91
CA ASP A 77 19.80 4.36 -4.18
C ASP A 77 21.05 4.99 -4.83
N SER A 78 20.85 5.94 -5.76
CA SER A 78 21.95 6.67 -6.39
C SER A 78 22.72 7.53 -5.39
N ARG A 79 22.02 8.20 -4.46
CA ARG A 79 22.63 8.97 -3.37
C ARG A 79 23.44 8.07 -2.44
N VAL A 80 22.87 6.94 -2.01
CA VAL A 80 23.54 5.99 -1.10
C VAL A 80 24.79 5.40 -1.76
N ARG A 81 24.71 5.04 -3.05
CA ARG A 81 25.87 4.58 -3.82
C ARG A 81 26.97 5.64 -3.87
N THR A 82 26.64 6.87 -4.24
CA THR A 82 27.60 7.98 -4.32
C THR A 82 28.25 8.25 -2.97
N MET A 83 27.45 8.22 -1.89
CA MET A 83 27.97 8.38 -0.53
C MET A 83 28.98 7.28 -0.18
N ASN A 84 28.71 6.04 -0.59
CA ASN A 84 29.62 4.92 -0.36
C ASN A 84 30.95 5.09 -1.13
N GLU A 85 30.91 5.57 -2.37
CA GLU A 85 32.12 5.88 -3.16
C GLU A 85 32.99 6.97 -2.50
N ILE A 86 32.35 8.00 -1.95
CA ILE A 86 33.02 9.09 -1.21
C ILE A 86 33.70 8.55 0.05
N LEU A 87 33.02 7.69 0.82
CA LEU A 87 33.59 7.09 2.02
C LEU A 87 34.81 6.20 1.71
N ASN A 88 34.75 5.43 0.63
CA ASN A 88 35.89 4.62 0.18
C ASN A 88 37.10 5.46 -0.25
N SER A 89 36.88 6.70 -0.72
CA SER A 89 37.94 7.59 -1.25
C SER A 89 38.27 8.78 -0.34
N VAL A 90 37.87 8.74 0.94
CA VAL A 90 37.90 9.91 1.85
C VAL A 90 39.30 10.51 2.05
N LYS A 91 40.35 9.69 2.04
CA LYS A 91 41.73 10.14 2.22
C LYS A 91 42.19 11.07 1.09
N LEU A 92 41.85 10.75 -0.16
CA LEU A 92 42.18 11.56 -1.32
C LEU A 92 41.41 12.89 -1.30
N ILE A 93 40.12 12.83 -0.97
CA ILE A 93 39.26 14.02 -0.92
C ILE A 93 39.81 15.05 0.07
N LYS A 94 40.23 14.61 1.27
CA LYS A 94 40.85 15.49 2.27
C LYS A 94 42.23 16.01 1.85
N MET A 95 43.02 15.20 1.15
CA MET A 95 44.35 15.61 0.68
C MET A 95 44.27 16.75 -0.36
N TYR A 96 43.22 16.76 -1.16
CA TYR A 96 42.98 17.77 -2.20
C TYR A 96 41.99 18.87 -1.81
N ALA A 97 41.52 18.91 -0.55
CA ALA A 97 40.50 19.85 -0.07
C ALA A 97 39.23 19.91 -0.95
N TRP A 98 38.75 18.75 -1.42
CA TRP A 98 37.59 18.64 -2.31
C TRP A 98 36.23 18.52 -1.59
N GLU A 99 36.20 18.63 -0.26
CA GLU A 99 35.00 18.45 0.58
C GLU A 99 33.81 19.30 0.13
N ASP A 100 34.01 20.60 -0.12
CA ASP A 100 32.94 21.54 -0.49
C ASP A 100 32.27 21.15 -1.82
N SER A 101 33.05 20.63 -2.76
CA SER A 101 32.55 20.22 -4.08
C SER A 101 31.68 18.98 -3.97
N PHE A 102 32.11 18.00 -3.16
CA PHE A 102 31.32 16.80 -2.88
C PHE A 102 30.09 17.10 -2.03
N GLU A 103 30.18 18.03 -1.08
CA GLU A 103 29.03 18.47 -0.28
C GLU A 103 27.94 19.06 -1.17
N LYS A 104 28.29 20.01 -2.05
CA LYS A 104 27.33 20.60 -3.01
C LYS A 104 26.66 19.53 -3.87
N LYS A 105 27.42 18.56 -4.37
CA LYS A 105 26.90 17.44 -5.15
C LYS A 105 25.88 16.61 -4.37
N ILE A 106 26.16 16.28 -3.10
CA ILE A 106 25.22 15.54 -2.24
C ILE A 106 23.98 16.39 -1.93
N ALA A 107 24.15 17.69 -1.69
CA ALA A 107 23.05 18.62 -1.43
C ALA A 107 22.08 18.69 -2.61
N ASP A 108 22.58 18.68 -3.85
CA ASP A 108 21.76 18.63 -5.06
C ASP A 108 20.97 17.32 -5.17
N PHE A 109 21.59 16.16 -4.86
CA PHE A 109 20.88 14.89 -4.77
C PHE A 109 19.76 14.94 -3.73
N ARG A 110 20.03 15.45 -2.52
CA ARG A 110 18.99 15.59 -1.47
C ARG A 110 17.87 16.54 -1.89
N LYS A 111 18.19 17.63 -2.60
CA LYS A 111 17.18 18.56 -3.10
C LYS A 111 16.26 17.89 -4.10
N ASN A 112 16.80 17.05 -4.98
CA ASN A 112 15.99 16.29 -5.95
C ASN A 112 15.15 15.19 -5.26
N GLU A 113 15.74 14.45 -4.32
CA GLU A 113 15.05 13.45 -3.50
C GLU A 113 13.85 14.08 -2.76
N ARG A 114 14.07 15.23 -2.11
CA ARG A 114 13.02 15.97 -1.40
C ARG A 114 11.88 16.38 -2.32
N LYS A 115 12.17 16.84 -3.55
CA LYS A 115 11.13 17.23 -4.52
C LYS A 115 10.24 16.05 -4.90
N GLU A 116 10.82 14.88 -5.17
CA GLU A 116 10.03 13.69 -5.51
C GLU A 116 9.25 13.16 -4.30
N LEU A 117 9.85 13.15 -3.11
CA LEU A 117 9.15 12.82 -1.85
C LEU A 117 7.95 13.74 -1.61
N GLN A 118 8.09 15.04 -1.84
CA GLN A 118 6.98 15.99 -1.70
C GLN A 118 5.83 15.68 -2.67
N LYS A 119 6.13 15.27 -3.91
CA LYS A 119 5.10 14.84 -4.88
C LYS A 119 4.38 13.59 -4.39
N VAL A 120 5.11 12.60 -3.88
CA VAL A 120 4.52 11.38 -3.29
C VAL A 120 3.54 11.76 -2.17
N SER A 121 3.99 12.58 -1.22
CA SER A 121 3.15 13.02 -0.09
C SER A 121 1.92 13.79 -0.56
N TYR A 122 2.06 14.67 -1.55
CA TYR A 122 0.92 15.43 -2.08
C TYR A 122 -0.16 14.51 -2.66
N VAL A 123 0.23 13.59 -3.55
CA VAL A 123 -0.71 12.64 -4.16
C VAL A 123 -1.32 11.69 -3.11
N GLN A 124 -0.53 11.25 -2.12
CA GLN A 124 -1.01 10.39 -1.04
C GLN A 124 -2.03 11.10 -0.15
N ASN A 125 -1.80 12.37 0.17
CA ASN A 125 -2.74 13.20 0.92
C ASN A 125 -4.03 13.39 0.13
N THR A 126 -3.94 13.71 -1.17
CA THR A 126 -5.11 13.80 -2.05
C THR A 126 -5.92 12.49 -2.03
N ASN A 127 -5.27 11.34 -2.19
CA ASN A 127 -5.95 10.04 -2.14
C ASN A 127 -6.64 9.77 -0.79
N SER A 128 -6.01 10.15 0.33
CA SER A 128 -6.57 9.97 1.67
C SER A 128 -7.77 10.89 1.93
N SER A 129 -7.69 12.13 1.46
CA SER A 129 -8.80 13.09 1.49
C SER A 129 -9.98 12.62 0.63
N THR A 130 -9.71 12.18 -0.61
CA THR A 130 -10.75 11.59 -1.47
C THR A 130 -11.44 10.41 -0.79
N THR A 131 -10.66 9.48 -0.23
CA THR A 131 -11.19 8.32 0.51
C THR A 131 -12.12 8.72 1.66
N SER A 132 -11.88 9.86 2.29
CA SER A 132 -12.69 10.36 3.41
C SER A 132 -13.99 11.03 2.99
N ILE A 133 -14.00 11.64 1.81
CA ILE A 133 -15.14 12.41 1.29
C ILE A 133 -16.15 11.52 0.55
N ILE A 134 -15.71 10.39 -0.04
CA ILE A 134 -16.55 9.44 -0.78
C ILE A 134 -17.88 9.09 -0.07
N PRO A 135 -17.90 8.61 1.19
CA PRO A 135 -19.14 8.23 1.84
C PRO A 135 -20.10 9.42 1.98
N THR A 136 -19.59 10.61 2.28
CA THR A 136 -20.39 11.83 2.40
C THR A 136 -21.03 12.23 1.06
N ILE A 137 -20.29 12.17 -0.03
CA ILE A 137 -20.84 12.46 -1.37
C ILE A 137 -21.90 11.41 -1.75
N ALA A 138 -21.61 10.13 -1.48
CA ALA A 138 -22.53 9.04 -1.79
C ALA A 138 -23.84 9.14 -0.98
N THR A 139 -23.79 9.44 0.32
CA THR A 139 -24.98 9.61 1.16
C THR A 139 -25.81 10.80 0.71
N VAL A 140 -25.18 11.97 0.49
CA VAL A 140 -25.87 13.20 0.07
C VAL A 140 -26.58 12.99 -1.26
N LEU A 141 -25.90 12.43 -2.27
CA LEU A 141 -26.52 12.17 -3.58
C LEU A 141 -27.66 11.15 -3.48
N THR A 142 -27.49 10.09 -2.68
CA THR A 142 -28.53 9.07 -2.49
C THR A 142 -29.77 9.66 -1.84
N PHE A 143 -29.62 10.47 -0.80
CA PHE A 143 -30.75 11.11 -0.11
C PHE A 143 -31.44 12.16 -0.98
N ILE A 144 -30.69 12.97 -1.73
CA ILE A 144 -31.29 13.92 -2.69
C ILE A 144 -32.16 13.18 -3.69
N VAL A 145 -31.64 12.13 -4.33
CA VAL A 145 -32.41 11.33 -5.30
C VAL A 145 -33.64 10.70 -4.64
N HIS A 146 -33.48 10.12 -3.44
CA HIS A 146 -34.59 9.49 -2.72
C HIS A 146 -35.71 10.49 -2.37
N THR A 147 -35.36 11.70 -1.93
CA THR A 147 -36.34 12.77 -1.63
C THR A 147 -37.04 13.30 -2.89
N LEU A 148 -36.33 13.43 -4.02
CA LEU A 148 -36.91 13.85 -5.30
C LEU A 148 -37.95 12.87 -5.83
N LEU A 149 -37.80 11.59 -5.50
CA LEU A 149 -38.72 10.52 -5.88
C LEU A 149 -39.94 10.43 -4.96
N GLY A 150 -40.04 11.29 -3.94
CA GLY A 150 -41.17 11.35 -3.01
C GLY A 150 -41.25 10.15 -2.05
N LEU A 151 -40.17 9.38 -1.92
CA LEU A 151 -40.10 8.24 -1.00
C LEU A 151 -39.91 8.74 0.44
N LYS A 152 -40.61 8.11 1.39
CA LYS A 152 -40.50 8.46 2.81
C LYS A 152 -39.19 7.90 3.37
N LEU A 153 -38.26 8.79 3.70
CA LEU A 153 -37.00 8.42 4.34
C LEU A 153 -37.21 8.31 5.85
N SER A 154 -37.21 7.09 6.41
CA SER A 154 -37.19 6.94 7.86
C SER A 154 -35.80 7.29 8.41
N THR A 155 -35.77 7.93 9.58
CA THR A 155 -34.52 8.25 10.29
C THR A 155 -33.66 7.01 10.52
N SER A 156 -34.28 5.86 10.83
CA SER A 156 -33.57 4.58 11.01
C SER A 156 -32.86 4.11 9.73
N GLU A 157 -33.52 4.24 8.58
CA GLU A 157 -33.00 3.84 7.26
C GLU A 157 -31.86 4.76 6.82
N ALA A 158 -31.98 6.05 7.10
CA ALA A 158 -30.95 7.05 6.80
C ALA A 158 -29.65 6.77 7.56
N PHE A 159 -29.72 6.61 8.89
CA PHE A 159 -28.53 6.30 9.70
C PHE A 159 -27.91 4.96 9.33
N THR A 160 -28.74 3.95 9.03
CA THR A 160 -28.25 2.64 8.59
C THR A 160 -27.50 2.74 7.26
N THR A 161 -28.00 3.53 6.29
CA THR A 161 -27.34 3.74 4.99
C THR A 161 -26.01 4.45 5.13
N ILE A 162 -25.92 5.47 5.98
CA ILE A 162 -24.66 6.17 6.28
C ILE A 162 -23.63 5.16 6.84
N ALA A 163 -24.04 4.29 7.77
CA ALA A 163 -23.18 3.28 8.34
C ALA A 163 -22.71 2.24 7.30
N ILE A 164 -23.59 1.80 6.40
CA ILE A 164 -23.25 0.89 5.29
C ILE A 164 -22.21 1.52 4.37
N PHE A 165 -22.41 2.76 3.93
CA PHE A 165 -21.44 3.44 3.05
C PHE A 165 -20.10 3.66 3.75
N ASN A 166 -20.08 3.99 5.05
CA ASN A 166 -18.83 4.06 5.81
C ASN A 166 -18.11 2.71 5.91
N SER A 167 -18.86 1.60 6.04
CA SER A 167 -18.30 0.25 6.02
C SER A 167 -17.69 -0.10 4.66
N MET A 168 -18.34 0.35 3.58
CA MET A 168 -17.87 0.15 2.21
C MET A 168 -16.56 0.90 1.93
N ARG A 169 -16.42 2.12 2.49
CA ARG A 169 -15.14 2.87 2.49
C ARG A 169 -14.01 2.09 3.15
N PHE A 170 -14.27 1.41 4.27
CA PHE A 170 -13.26 0.63 4.98
C PHE A 170 -12.70 -0.51 4.10
N CYS A 171 -13.57 -1.19 3.35
CA CYS A 171 -13.13 -2.21 2.39
C CYS A 171 -12.22 -1.64 1.31
N LEU A 172 -12.54 -0.47 0.77
CA LEU A 172 -11.72 0.18 -0.26
C LEU A 172 -10.34 0.61 0.25
N ALA A 173 -10.23 1.00 1.52
CA ALA A 173 -8.95 1.36 2.13
C ALA A 173 -8.06 0.13 2.39
N LEU A 174 -8.66 -0.99 2.80
CA LEU A 174 -7.93 -2.21 3.14
C LEU A 174 -7.52 -3.05 1.94
N MET A 175 -8.35 -3.10 0.89
CA MET A 175 -8.12 -3.93 -0.30
C MET A 175 -6.73 -3.74 -0.94
N PRO A 176 -6.24 -2.51 -1.20
CA PRO A 176 -4.90 -2.32 -1.76
C PRO A 176 -3.78 -2.68 -0.77
N MET A 177 -4.01 -2.49 0.53
CA MET A 177 -3.03 -2.85 1.56
C MET A 177 -2.85 -4.37 1.64
N SER A 178 -3.95 -5.11 1.72
CA SER A 178 -3.94 -6.57 1.81
C SER A 178 -3.40 -7.21 0.53
N ALA A 179 -3.78 -6.69 -0.64
CA ALA A 179 -3.23 -7.14 -1.92
C ALA A 179 -1.71 -6.93 -2.01
N LYS A 180 -1.20 -5.78 -1.54
CA LYS A 180 0.23 -5.48 -1.52
C LYS A 180 0.99 -6.46 -0.61
N VAL A 181 0.50 -6.67 0.61
CA VAL A 181 1.15 -7.58 1.58
C VAL A 181 1.17 -9.02 1.04
N LEU A 182 0.07 -9.46 0.42
CA LEU A 182 0.01 -10.79 -0.19
C LEU A 182 0.99 -10.93 -1.37
N ALA A 183 1.09 -9.91 -2.23
CA ALA A 183 2.05 -9.91 -3.33
C ALA A 183 3.50 -9.95 -2.82
N GLU A 184 3.82 -9.20 -1.77
CA GLU A 184 5.15 -9.24 -1.17
C GLU A 184 5.48 -10.60 -0.54
N ALA A 185 4.52 -11.22 0.16
CA ALA A 185 4.68 -12.55 0.74
C ALA A 185 4.83 -13.64 -0.32
N ALA A 186 4.11 -13.55 -1.45
CA ALA A 186 4.27 -14.48 -2.57
C ALA A 186 5.71 -14.43 -3.14
N VAL A 187 6.29 -13.24 -3.26
CA VAL A 187 7.69 -13.07 -3.71
C VAL A 187 8.67 -13.62 -2.66
N SER A 188 8.43 -13.40 -1.37
CA SER A 188 9.26 -13.95 -0.28
C SER A 188 9.19 -15.48 -0.24
N LEU A 189 8.01 -16.10 -0.38
CA LEU A 189 7.85 -17.55 -0.49
C LEU A 189 8.61 -18.13 -1.68
N LYS A 190 8.55 -17.46 -2.84
CA LYS A 190 9.31 -17.88 -4.04
C LYS A 190 10.82 -17.86 -3.77
N ARG A 191 11.34 -16.85 -3.07
CA ARG A 191 12.76 -16.76 -2.69
C ARG A 191 13.18 -17.87 -1.72
N LEU A 192 12.37 -18.16 -0.70
CA LEU A 192 12.64 -19.23 0.26
C LEU A 192 12.62 -20.63 -0.41
N ARG A 193 11.68 -20.88 -1.34
CA ARG A 193 11.61 -22.14 -2.09
C ARG A 193 12.84 -22.36 -2.98
N VAL A 194 13.38 -21.31 -3.60
CA VAL A 194 14.62 -21.39 -4.41
C VAL A 194 15.83 -21.65 -3.52
N ASN A 195 15.96 -20.97 -2.38
CA ASN A 195 17.10 -21.18 -1.47
C ASN A 195 17.08 -22.56 -0.80
N SER A 196 15.90 -23.12 -0.51
CA SER A 196 15.77 -24.47 0.05
C SER A 196 16.10 -25.58 -0.95
N SER A 197 15.88 -25.36 -2.25
CA SER A 197 16.23 -26.33 -3.30
C SER A 197 17.71 -26.29 -3.71
N LEU A 198 18.41 -25.18 -3.42
CA LEU A 198 19.87 -25.06 -3.57
C LEU A 198 20.66 -25.63 -2.38
N CYS A 199 19.99 -26.02 -1.30
CA CYS A 199 20.59 -26.73 -0.18
C CYS A 199 20.37 -28.24 -0.42
N PRO A 200 21.32 -28.99 -1.01
CA PRO A 200 21.24 -30.43 -0.96
C PRO A 200 21.23 -30.83 0.52
N ALA A 201 20.24 -31.63 0.91
CA ALA A 201 20.03 -32.14 2.25
C ALA A 201 21.17 -33.03 2.81
N ASN A 202 22.36 -33.02 2.19
CA ASN A 202 23.54 -33.77 2.60
C ASN A 202 24.49 -33.01 3.54
N GLY A 203 24.20 -31.76 3.91
CA GLY A 203 25.05 -30.98 4.84
C GLY A 203 24.85 -31.32 6.32
N ILE A 204 23.75 -31.98 6.69
CA ILE A 204 23.41 -32.27 8.10
C ILE A 204 24.05 -33.58 8.61
N HIS A 205 24.60 -34.41 7.74
CA HIS A 205 25.30 -35.63 8.14
C HIS A 205 26.77 -35.40 8.55
N TYR A 206 27.39 -34.28 8.17
CA TYR A 206 28.80 -34.02 8.50
C TYR A 206 29.03 -33.50 9.93
N TYR A 207 28.01 -32.91 10.57
CA TYR A 207 28.15 -32.42 11.95
C TYR A 207 27.91 -33.48 13.03
N SER A 208 27.34 -34.65 12.69
CA SER A 208 27.15 -35.74 13.66
C SER A 208 28.30 -36.76 13.70
N GLN A 209 29.20 -36.77 12.71
CA GLN A 209 30.39 -37.65 12.72
C GLN A 209 31.66 -36.97 13.27
N SER A 210 31.71 -35.64 13.35
CA SER A 210 32.87 -34.92 13.90
C SER A 210 32.89 -34.81 15.44
N ASN A 211 31.89 -35.37 16.14
CA ASN A 211 31.80 -35.41 17.60
C ASN A 211 31.94 -36.84 18.18
N MET A 212 32.53 -37.76 17.40
CA MET A 212 32.86 -39.11 17.86
C MET A 212 34.27 -39.51 17.40
N ILE A 213 35.24 -38.62 17.64
CA ILE A 213 36.67 -38.91 17.83
C ILE A 213 37.14 -38.04 18.99
#